data_AF-A0A9W5UYB6-F1
#
_entry.id   AF-A0A9W5UYB6-F1
#
_cell.length_a   1.000
_cell.length_b   1.000
_cell.length_c   1.000
_cell.angle_alpha   90.00
_cell.angle_beta   90.00
_cell.angle_gamma   90.00
#
_symmetry.space_group_name_H-M   'P 1'
#
loop_
_entity.id
_entity.type
_entity.pdbx_description
1 polymer ?
#
loop_
_entity_poly.entity_id
_entity_poly.type
_entity_poly.pdbx_seq_one_letter_code
_entity_poly.pdbx_strand_id
1 'polypeptide(L)'
;MAGVEEVTVVVAHDERATLRVGDVFLKVDSDQARIDVEVEAMRLAPVPTPEVLWRKPPVLAITALPGQALGRLGEPSPASPAAWAAAGAVIRTLHEAPPPPWAGRKLVGLDAELERECAWLVDSGVLPADLVDRNREIAEAALRPWTPVFMHGDLQITHIFTDGDQVTGVIDWSEAAPGDALYDLAVLTLGHEERLDDLLTGYGTDVDRDVIRAWWSLRSLLASRWLIEHGFDPSAPGCEFDVLRSRM
;
A
#
# COMPACT_ATOMS: atom_id res chain seq x y z
N MET A 1 18.49 17.25 -30.45
CA MET A 1 18.87 16.51 -29.23
C MET A 1 18.02 15.24 -29.17
N ALA A 2 18.28 14.30 -30.08
CA ALA A 2 17.64 12.99 -30.05
C ALA A 2 18.60 12.06 -29.29
N GLY A 3 18.12 11.40 -28.23
CA GLY A 3 18.90 10.42 -27.45
C GLY A 3 19.32 10.85 -26.03
N VAL A 4 18.78 11.94 -25.48
CA VAL A 4 18.89 12.21 -24.04
C VAL A 4 17.58 11.79 -23.40
N GLU A 5 17.63 10.76 -22.56
CA GLU A 5 16.49 10.37 -21.74
C GLU A 5 16.17 11.47 -20.74
N GLU A 6 14.91 11.87 -20.69
CA GLU A 6 14.45 12.86 -19.73
C GLU A 6 14.53 12.29 -18.32
N VAL A 7 15.06 13.09 -17.39
CA VAL A 7 15.09 12.76 -15.97
C VAL A 7 13.81 13.29 -15.34
N THR A 8 13.00 12.39 -14.80
CA THR A 8 11.75 12.75 -14.11
C THR A 8 11.89 12.47 -12.62
N VAL A 9 11.57 13.46 -11.78
CA VAL A 9 11.40 13.22 -10.34
C VAL A 9 9.99 12.65 -10.14
N VAL A 10 9.92 11.39 -9.70
CA VAL A 10 8.66 10.68 -9.49
C VAL A 10 8.09 11.01 -8.12
N VAL A 11 8.94 10.96 -7.09
CA VAL A 11 8.65 11.34 -5.71
C VAL A 11 9.90 11.97 -5.12
N ALA A 12 9.75 13.02 -4.33
CA ALA A 12 10.84 13.58 -3.53
C ALA A 12 10.29 14.27 -2.28
N HIS A 13 10.75 13.81 -1.12
CA HIS A 13 10.58 14.51 0.16
C HIS A 13 11.86 14.35 1.00
N ASP A 14 11.80 14.74 2.26
CA ASP A 14 12.93 14.77 3.19
C ASP A 14 13.59 13.41 3.48
N GLU A 15 12.84 12.31 3.46
CA GLU A 15 13.39 10.97 3.76
C GLU A 15 13.91 10.22 2.52
N ARG A 16 13.23 10.36 1.37
CA ARG A 16 13.50 9.58 0.15
C ARG A 16 13.16 10.33 -1.13
N ALA A 17 13.81 9.90 -2.23
CA ALA A 17 13.52 10.37 -3.58
C ALA A 17 13.59 9.24 -4.60
N THR A 18 12.69 9.26 -5.57
CA THR A 18 12.67 8.33 -6.71
C THR A 18 12.78 9.13 -8.00
N LEU A 19 13.78 8.81 -8.81
CA LEU A 19 14.00 9.39 -10.13
C LEU A 19 13.75 8.32 -11.19
N ARG A 20 13.19 8.73 -12.34
CA ARG A 20 13.11 7.91 -13.53
C ARG A 20 14.03 8.48 -14.61
N VAL A 21 14.82 7.61 -15.24
CA VAL A 21 15.64 7.92 -16.42
C VAL A 21 15.40 6.80 -17.43
N GLY A 22 14.65 7.08 -18.49
CA GLY A 22 14.21 6.06 -19.45
C GLY A 22 13.41 4.96 -18.77
N ASP A 23 13.91 3.73 -18.82
CA ASP A 23 13.32 2.54 -18.20
C ASP A 23 14.03 2.13 -16.89
N VAL A 24 14.78 3.05 -16.28
CA VAL A 24 15.46 2.84 -15.00
C VAL A 24 14.86 3.75 -13.94
N PHE A 25 14.59 3.18 -12.77
CA PHE A 25 14.25 3.93 -11.57
C PHE A 25 15.43 3.92 -10.60
N LEU A 26 15.76 5.09 -10.06
CA LEU A 26 16.75 5.28 -9.01
C LEU A 26 16.03 5.67 -7.73
N LYS A 27 16.03 4.79 -6.73
CA LYS A 27 15.51 5.05 -5.40
C LYS A 27 16.65 5.46 -4.48
N VAL A 28 16.51 6.62 -3.84
CA VAL A 28 17.44 7.16 -2.85
C VAL A 28 16.69 7.19 -1.52
N ASP A 29 17.21 6.50 -0.50
CA ASP A 29 16.60 6.48 0.83
C ASP A 29 17.69 6.76 1.87
N SER A 30 17.39 7.66 2.81
CA SER A 30 18.28 7.97 3.93
C SER A 30 18.39 6.81 4.94
N ASP A 31 17.39 5.94 5.00
CA ASP A 31 17.41 4.70 5.77
C ASP A 31 17.80 3.51 4.88
N GLN A 32 19.05 3.08 5.02
CA GLN A 32 19.56 1.93 4.26
C GLN A 32 18.79 0.63 4.57
N ALA A 33 18.23 0.47 5.77
CA ALA A 33 17.50 -0.75 6.12
C ALA A 33 16.26 -0.96 5.23
N ARG A 34 15.59 0.13 4.81
CA ARG A 34 14.43 0.06 3.90
C ARG A 34 14.80 -0.47 2.52
N ILE A 35 15.93 -0.02 1.98
CA ILE A 35 16.47 -0.54 0.70
C ILE A 35 16.89 -2.01 0.83
N ASP A 36 17.44 -2.40 1.98
CA ASP A 36 17.86 -3.77 2.24
C ASP A 36 16.65 -4.72 2.28
N VAL A 37 15.58 -4.29 2.97
CA VAL A 37 14.29 -4.98 2.98
C VAL A 37 13.72 -5.06 1.57
N GLU A 38 13.65 -3.96 0.82
CA GLU A 38 13.09 -3.94 -0.53
C GLU A 38 13.79 -4.92 -1.48
N VAL A 39 15.13 -4.93 -1.50
CA VAL A 39 15.90 -5.86 -2.34
C VAL A 39 15.68 -7.30 -1.95
N GLU A 40 15.71 -7.61 -0.65
CA GLU A 40 15.55 -8.99 -0.19
C GLU A 40 14.10 -9.49 -0.34
N ALA A 41 13.12 -8.61 -0.13
CA ALA A 41 11.71 -8.90 -0.37
C ALA A 41 11.46 -9.19 -1.85
N MET A 42 11.97 -8.38 -2.78
CA MET A 42 11.87 -8.64 -4.22
C MET A 42 12.51 -9.98 -4.61
N ARG A 43 13.59 -10.39 -3.92
CA ARG A 43 14.27 -11.68 -4.15
C ARG A 43 13.46 -12.87 -3.63
N LEU A 44 12.72 -12.70 -2.54
CA LEU A 44 11.93 -13.75 -1.90
C LEU A 44 10.51 -13.87 -2.46
N ALA A 45 9.96 -12.78 -2.99
CA ALA A 45 8.59 -12.71 -3.47
C ALA A 45 8.34 -13.71 -4.62
N PRO A 46 7.30 -14.56 -4.55
CA PRO A 46 6.96 -15.51 -5.61
C PRO A 46 6.15 -14.88 -6.75
N VAL A 47 6.19 -13.55 -6.87
CA VAL A 47 5.41 -12.75 -7.82
C VAL A 47 6.35 -11.87 -8.65
N PRO A 48 5.94 -11.38 -9.83
CA PRO A 48 6.83 -10.56 -10.64
C PRO A 48 7.19 -9.25 -9.92
N THR A 49 8.49 -8.93 -9.91
CA THR A 49 9.07 -7.72 -9.31
C THR A 49 10.03 -7.06 -10.29
N PRO A 50 10.40 -5.78 -10.09
CA PRO A 50 11.47 -5.15 -10.84
C PRO A 50 12.80 -5.92 -10.74
N GLU A 51 13.60 -5.87 -11.79
CA GLU A 51 14.96 -6.40 -11.73
C GLU A 51 15.89 -5.38 -11.06
N VAL A 52 16.70 -5.85 -10.10
CA VAL A 52 17.76 -5.03 -9.51
C VAL A 52 18.93 -4.94 -10.48
N LEU A 53 19.15 -3.74 -11.03
CA LEU A 53 20.23 -3.46 -11.97
C LEU A 53 21.57 -3.30 -11.25
N TRP A 54 21.56 -2.51 -10.18
CA TRP A 54 22.69 -2.35 -9.26
C TRP A 54 22.21 -1.73 -7.96
N ARG A 55 23.00 -1.94 -6.90
CA ARG A 55 22.80 -1.30 -5.60
C ARG A 55 24.11 -0.72 -5.12
N LYS A 56 24.11 0.58 -4.84
CA LYS A 56 25.23 1.30 -4.21
C LYS A 56 24.65 2.23 -3.15
N PRO A 57 24.63 1.81 -1.87
CA PRO A 57 24.13 2.61 -0.74
C PRO A 57 24.51 4.09 -0.84
N PRO A 58 23.55 5.03 -0.71
CA PRO A 58 22.13 4.85 -0.35
C PRO A 58 21.17 4.66 -1.55
N VAL A 59 21.68 4.22 -2.70
CA VAL A 59 20.93 4.21 -3.97
C VAL A 59 20.69 2.78 -4.47
N LEU A 60 19.46 2.51 -4.86
CA LEU A 60 19.01 1.31 -5.54
C LEU A 60 18.56 1.66 -6.97
N ALA A 61 19.06 0.93 -7.97
CA ALA A 61 18.59 1.03 -9.34
C ALA A 61 17.83 -0.23 -9.75
N ILE A 62 16.62 -0.03 -10.27
CA ILE A 62 15.73 -1.10 -10.72
C ILE A 62 15.15 -0.81 -12.09
N THR A 63 14.70 -1.85 -12.78
CA THR A 63 13.98 -1.70 -14.05
C THR A 63 12.58 -1.12 -13.85
N ALA A 64 12.07 -0.44 -14.88
CA ALA A 64 10.66 -0.15 -15.01
C ALA A 64 9.86 -1.45 -15.21
N LEU A 65 8.68 -1.54 -14.59
CA LEU A 65 7.73 -2.59 -14.94
C LEU A 65 6.97 -2.22 -16.22
N PRO A 66 6.68 -3.19 -17.11
CA PRO A 66 5.83 -2.96 -18.25
C PRO A 66 4.36 -2.80 -17.82
N GLY A 67 3.54 -2.20 -18.68
CA GLY A 67 2.11 -2.01 -18.44
C GLY A 67 1.78 -0.68 -17.76
N GLN A 68 0.64 -0.63 -17.07
CA GLN A 68 0.14 0.53 -16.32
C GLN A 68 -0.21 0.11 -14.91
N ALA A 69 -0.17 1.06 -13.97
CA ALA A 69 -0.73 0.84 -12.64
C ALA A 69 -2.21 0.40 -12.72
N LEU A 70 -2.64 -0.47 -11.81
CA LEU A 70 -4.00 -1.01 -11.72
C LEU A 70 -5.05 0.12 -11.63
N GLY A 71 -4.67 1.22 -11.01
CA GLY A 71 -5.46 2.45 -10.97
C GLY A 71 -4.73 3.57 -10.27
N ARG A 72 -5.49 4.60 -9.90
CA ARG A 72 -5.03 5.77 -9.14
C ARG A 72 -6.05 6.08 -8.06
N LEU A 73 -5.57 6.57 -6.93
CA LEU A 73 -6.46 7.06 -5.88
C LEU A 73 -7.22 8.30 -6.37
N GLY A 74 -8.52 8.36 -6.09
CA GLY A 74 -9.40 9.48 -6.46
C GLY A 74 -9.91 9.53 -7.89
N GLU A 75 -9.57 8.53 -8.70
CA GLU A 75 -10.15 8.31 -10.03
C GLU A 75 -10.82 6.92 -10.06
N PRO A 76 -11.90 6.72 -10.82
CA PRO A 76 -12.41 5.37 -11.04
C PRO A 76 -11.33 4.47 -11.65
N SER A 77 -11.17 3.24 -11.15
CA SER A 77 -10.21 2.29 -11.70
C SER A 77 -10.45 2.03 -13.20
N PRO A 78 -9.46 2.27 -14.08
CA PRO A 78 -9.57 1.96 -15.51
C PRO A 78 -9.42 0.47 -15.80
N ALA A 79 -8.87 -0.31 -14.85
CA ALA A 79 -8.69 -1.74 -14.98
C ALA A 79 -10.02 -2.51 -15.00
N SER A 80 -10.04 -3.62 -15.74
CA SER A 80 -11.20 -4.49 -15.85
C SER A 80 -11.41 -5.29 -14.54
N PRO A 81 -12.62 -5.83 -14.29
CA PRO A 81 -12.84 -6.81 -13.24
C PRO A 81 -11.87 -8.01 -13.28
N ALA A 82 -11.48 -8.46 -14.47
CA ALA A 82 -10.56 -9.58 -14.64
C ALA A 82 -9.11 -9.21 -14.23
N ALA A 83 -8.68 -7.97 -14.48
CA ALA A 83 -7.40 -7.45 -14.01
C ALA A 83 -7.35 -7.38 -12.47
N TRP A 84 -8.45 -6.96 -11.83
CA TRP A 84 -8.59 -6.98 -10.36
C TRP A 84 -8.55 -8.41 -9.81
N ALA A 85 -9.25 -9.36 -10.45
CA ALA A 85 -9.14 -10.76 -10.08
C ALA A 85 -7.70 -11.28 -10.24
N ALA A 86 -7.00 -10.92 -11.33
CA ALA A 86 -5.60 -11.31 -11.53
C ALA A 86 -4.69 -10.73 -10.43
N ALA A 87 -4.90 -9.48 -10.02
CA ALA A 87 -4.23 -8.88 -8.87
C ALA A 87 -4.50 -9.68 -7.58
N GLY A 88 -5.75 -10.06 -7.34
CA GLY A 88 -6.12 -10.90 -6.19
C GLY A 88 -5.39 -12.25 -6.19
N ALA A 89 -5.26 -12.90 -7.34
CA ALA A 89 -4.52 -14.16 -7.46
C ALA A 89 -3.01 -14.01 -7.20
N VAL A 90 -2.41 -12.88 -7.62
CA VAL A 90 -1.00 -12.56 -7.34
C VAL A 90 -0.79 -12.33 -5.84
N ILE A 91 -1.67 -11.57 -5.18
CA ILE A 91 -1.59 -11.31 -3.74
C ILE A 91 -1.76 -12.60 -2.95
N ARG A 92 -2.69 -13.46 -3.36
CA ARG A 92 -2.84 -14.80 -2.77
C ARG A 92 -1.54 -15.61 -2.88
N THR A 93 -0.91 -15.60 -4.05
CA THR A 93 0.37 -16.30 -4.28
C THR A 93 1.45 -15.77 -3.33
N LEU A 94 1.51 -14.45 -3.12
CA LEU A 94 2.40 -13.84 -2.15
C LEU A 94 2.08 -14.30 -0.72
N HIS A 95 0.81 -14.22 -0.29
CA HIS A 95 0.39 -14.56 1.07
C HIS A 95 0.52 -16.05 1.42
N GLU A 96 0.46 -16.95 0.43
CA GLU A 96 0.67 -18.39 0.61
C GLU A 96 2.16 -18.77 0.69
N ALA A 97 3.09 -17.87 0.35
CA ALA A 97 4.52 -18.11 0.47
C ALA A 97 5.04 -17.95 1.91
N PRO A 98 6.20 -18.56 2.23
CA PRO A 98 6.82 -18.39 3.54
C PRO A 98 7.07 -16.90 3.86
N PRO A 99 6.67 -16.41 5.05
CA PRO A 99 6.94 -15.04 5.44
C PRO A 99 8.46 -14.80 5.55
N PRO A 100 8.92 -13.57 5.28
CA PRO A 100 10.33 -13.27 5.33
C PRO A 100 10.89 -13.35 6.77
N PRO A 101 12.21 -13.59 6.94
CA PRO A 101 12.81 -13.91 8.24
C PRO A 101 13.05 -12.72 9.17
N TRP A 102 12.65 -11.50 8.78
CA TRP A 102 12.78 -10.30 9.63
C TRP A 102 11.49 -9.98 10.38
N ALA A 103 11.58 -9.03 11.31
CA ALA A 103 10.44 -8.62 12.12
C ALA A 103 9.48 -7.75 11.30
N GLY A 104 8.17 -8.04 11.40
CA GLY A 104 7.11 -7.18 10.89
C GLY A 104 6.53 -6.25 11.96
N ARG A 105 5.53 -5.45 11.56
CA ARG A 105 4.83 -4.55 12.46
C ARG A 105 4.14 -5.36 13.57
N LYS A 106 4.27 -4.89 14.80
CA LYS A 106 3.62 -5.49 15.96
C LYS A 106 2.27 -4.84 16.21
N LEU A 107 1.29 -5.64 16.59
CA LEU A 107 0.00 -5.18 17.13
C LEU A 107 0.16 -4.37 18.42
N VAL A 108 1.12 -4.77 19.26
CA VAL A 108 1.33 -4.15 20.57
C VAL A 108 1.67 -2.68 20.39
N GLY A 109 0.83 -1.82 20.98
CA GLY A 109 0.98 -0.37 20.93
C GLY A 109 0.13 0.31 19.85
N LEU A 110 -0.48 -0.45 18.94
CA LEU A 110 -1.33 0.10 17.88
C LEU A 110 -2.60 0.76 18.44
N ASP A 111 -3.19 0.20 19.49
CA ASP A 111 -4.36 0.79 20.17
C ASP A 111 -4.03 2.17 20.76
N ALA A 112 -2.86 2.30 21.37
CA ALA A 112 -2.39 3.55 21.94
C ALA A 112 -1.98 4.57 20.86
N GLU A 113 -1.48 4.09 19.72
CA GLU A 113 -1.22 4.93 18.54
C GLU A 113 -2.54 5.46 17.97
N LEU A 114 -3.51 4.58 17.76
CA LEU A 114 -4.86 4.94 17.32
C LEU A 114 -5.50 5.98 18.25
N GLU A 115 -5.43 5.78 19.57
CA GLU A 115 -5.95 6.74 20.53
C GLU A 115 -5.30 8.13 20.39
N ARG A 116 -3.98 8.19 20.20
CA ARG A 116 -3.26 9.47 19.99
C ARG A 116 -3.65 10.14 18.68
N GLU A 117 -3.74 9.39 17.59
CA GLU A 117 -4.10 9.96 16.28
C GLU A 117 -5.56 10.41 16.25
N CYS A 118 -6.48 9.65 16.84
CA CYS A 118 -7.88 10.06 17.02
C CYS A 118 -7.99 11.36 17.83
N ALA A 119 -7.28 11.47 18.96
CA ALA A 119 -7.28 12.69 19.77
C ALA A 119 -6.77 13.89 18.96
N TRP A 120 -5.66 13.72 18.21
CA TRP A 120 -5.13 14.78 17.36
C TRP A 120 -6.12 15.21 16.26
N LEU A 121 -6.77 14.26 15.57
CA LEU A 121 -7.73 14.55 14.51
C LEU A 121 -8.90 15.42 15.00
N VAL A 122 -9.37 15.17 16.22
CA VAL A 122 -10.45 15.93 16.86
C VAL A 122 -9.95 17.27 17.38
N ASP A 123 -8.86 17.29 18.15
CA ASP A 123 -8.34 18.50 18.80
C ASP A 123 -7.85 19.55 17.78
N SER A 124 -7.32 19.08 16.64
CA SER A 124 -6.91 19.95 15.53
C SER A 124 -8.10 20.46 14.69
N GLY A 125 -9.29 19.90 14.88
CA GLY A 125 -10.49 20.22 14.09
C GLY A 125 -10.43 19.70 12.65
N VAL A 126 -9.53 18.76 12.34
CA VAL A 126 -9.37 18.16 11.01
C VAL A 126 -10.57 17.28 10.66
N LEU A 127 -11.10 16.52 11.62
CA LEU A 127 -12.32 15.73 11.47
C LEU A 127 -13.30 15.93 12.63
N PRO A 128 -14.63 15.83 12.40
CA PRO A 128 -15.63 15.81 13.46
C PRO A 128 -15.45 14.63 14.42
N ALA A 129 -15.72 14.85 15.71
CA ALA A 129 -15.56 13.83 16.76
C ALA A 129 -16.44 12.59 16.53
N ASP A 130 -17.68 12.78 16.09
CA ASP A 130 -18.61 11.69 15.80
C ASP A 130 -18.13 10.78 14.65
N LEU A 131 -17.53 11.38 13.61
CA LEU A 131 -16.92 10.63 12.51
C LEU A 131 -15.71 9.82 12.98
N VAL A 132 -14.85 10.40 13.82
CA VAL A 132 -13.67 9.74 14.38
C VAL A 132 -14.07 8.60 15.31
N ASP A 133 -15.01 8.84 16.23
CA ASP A 133 -15.50 7.84 17.17
C ASP A 133 -16.11 6.64 16.45
N ARG A 134 -16.95 6.90 15.44
CA ARG A 134 -17.58 5.84 14.64
C ARG A 134 -16.55 4.96 13.93
N ASN A 135 -15.54 5.56 13.31
CA ASN A 135 -14.50 4.81 12.62
C ASN A 135 -13.54 4.11 13.58
N ARG A 136 -13.33 4.65 14.78
CA ARG A 136 -12.58 3.98 15.85
C ARG A 136 -13.28 2.71 16.29
N GLU A 137 -14.60 2.72 16.47
CA GLU A 137 -15.39 1.52 16.76
C GLU A 137 -15.25 0.46 15.67
N ILE A 138 -15.34 0.87 14.40
CA ILE A 138 -15.18 -0.04 13.25
C ILE A 138 -13.76 -0.63 13.21
N ALA A 139 -12.74 0.17 13.50
CA ALA A 139 -11.35 -0.24 13.52
C ALA A 139 -11.02 -1.34 14.55
N GLU A 140 -11.84 -1.52 15.60
CA GLU A 140 -11.62 -2.54 16.63
C GLU A 140 -11.50 -3.96 16.05
N ALA A 141 -12.26 -4.29 15.00
CA ALA A 141 -12.19 -5.62 14.38
C ALA A 141 -10.85 -5.90 13.66
N ALA A 142 -10.09 -4.87 13.29
CA ALA A 142 -8.73 -5.04 12.77
C ALA A 142 -7.71 -5.33 13.89
N LEU A 143 -7.99 -4.91 15.12
CA LEU A 143 -7.14 -5.06 16.30
C LEU A 143 -7.34 -6.44 16.96
N ARG A 144 -7.02 -7.49 16.21
CA ARG A 144 -7.15 -8.90 16.65
C ARG A 144 -5.88 -9.68 16.32
N PRO A 145 -5.65 -10.85 16.94
CA PRO A 145 -4.59 -11.76 16.50
C PRO A 145 -4.82 -12.27 15.05
N TRP A 146 -3.74 -12.40 14.29
CA TRP A 146 -3.75 -13.01 12.94
C TRP A 146 -2.58 -13.99 12.79
N THR A 147 -2.69 -14.87 11.79
CA THR A 147 -1.57 -15.70 11.32
C THR A 147 -0.73 -14.87 10.36
N PRO A 148 0.55 -14.59 10.64
CA PRO A 148 1.37 -13.76 9.76
C PRO A 148 1.60 -14.42 8.40
N VAL A 149 1.40 -13.66 7.33
CA VAL A 149 1.74 -14.02 5.94
C VAL A 149 2.90 -13.18 5.44
N PHE A 150 3.48 -13.51 4.28
CA PHE A 150 4.35 -12.58 3.56
C PHE A 150 3.49 -11.40 3.07
N MET A 151 3.46 -10.30 3.82
CA MET A 151 2.71 -9.10 3.50
C MET A 151 3.60 -8.12 2.74
N HIS A 152 3.04 -7.43 1.75
CA HIS A 152 3.69 -6.32 1.04
C HIS A 152 3.81 -5.07 1.92
N GLY A 153 2.79 -4.75 2.71
CA GLY A 153 2.85 -3.71 3.76
C GLY A 153 2.64 -2.27 3.27
N ASP A 154 2.78 -2.02 1.97
CA ASP A 154 2.38 -0.77 1.32
C ASP A 154 1.74 -1.02 -0.05
N LEU A 155 0.76 -1.92 -0.13
CA LEU A 155 0.18 -2.36 -1.40
C LEU A 155 -0.84 -1.35 -1.97
N GLN A 156 -0.38 -0.14 -2.29
CA GLN A 156 -1.21 0.90 -2.91
C GLN A 156 -1.70 0.47 -4.30
N ILE A 157 -2.83 1.01 -4.76
CA ILE A 157 -3.37 0.73 -6.11
C ILE A 157 -2.37 1.07 -7.23
N THR A 158 -1.47 2.01 -7.00
CA THR A 158 -0.40 2.38 -7.93
C THR A 158 0.78 1.42 -7.96
N HIS A 159 0.83 0.44 -7.05
CA HIS A 159 1.97 -0.47 -6.89
C HIS A 159 1.82 -1.81 -7.60
N ILE A 160 0.63 -2.12 -8.15
CA ILE A 160 0.40 -3.28 -9.00
C ILE A 160 0.32 -2.81 -10.45
N PHE A 161 1.11 -3.42 -11.34
CA PHE A 161 1.11 -3.12 -12.76
C PHE A 161 0.44 -4.22 -13.56
N THR A 162 -0.32 -3.83 -14.59
CA THR A 162 -0.97 -4.75 -15.52
C THR A 162 -0.77 -4.36 -16.98
N ASP A 163 -0.76 -5.36 -17.86
CA ASP A 163 -0.92 -5.22 -19.31
C ASP A 163 -2.19 -5.98 -19.72
N GLY A 164 -3.26 -5.23 -20.00
CA GLY A 164 -4.62 -5.77 -20.03
C GLY A 164 -4.99 -6.39 -18.68
N ASP A 165 -5.35 -7.68 -18.70
CA ASP A 165 -5.76 -8.44 -17.52
C ASP A 165 -4.60 -9.23 -16.88
N GLN A 166 -3.39 -9.12 -17.41
CA GLN A 166 -2.21 -9.79 -16.86
C GLN A 166 -1.47 -8.85 -15.91
N VAL A 167 -1.22 -9.30 -14.68
CA VAL A 167 -0.29 -8.61 -13.77
C VAL A 167 1.15 -8.79 -14.27
N THR A 168 1.84 -7.68 -14.45
CA THR A 168 3.22 -7.62 -14.94
C THR A 168 4.22 -7.41 -13.82
N GLY A 169 3.79 -6.90 -12.67
CA GLY A 169 4.56 -6.97 -11.43
C GLY A 169 4.07 -6.03 -10.34
N VAL A 170 4.79 -6.08 -9.21
CA VAL A 170 4.52 -5.31 -8.01
C VAL A 170 5.78 -4.55 -7.60
N ILE A 171 5.63 -3.29 -7.19
CA ILE A 171 6.75 -2.41 -6.80
C ILE A 171 6.62 -1.94 -5.34
N ASP A 172 7.70 -1.32 -4.85
CA ASP A 172 7.80 -0.65 -3.56
C ASP A 172 7.72 -1.57 -2.33
N TRP A 173 8.64 -2.54 -2.30
CA TRP A 173 8.71 -3.60 -1.30
C TRP A 173 9.36 -3.18 0.03
N SER A 174 9.56 -1.88 0.27
CA SER A 174 10.32 -1.38 1.42
C SER A 174 9.67 -1.68 2.77
N GLU A 175 8.35 -1.87 2.79
CA GLU A 175 7.55 -2.19 3.98
C GLU A 175 7.19 -3.68 4.10
N ALA A 176 7.72 -4.52 3.20
CA ALA A 176 7.36 -5.93 3.13
C ALA A 176 7.87 -6.71 4.35
N ALA A 177 6.99 -7.45 5.02
CA ALA A 177 7.31 -8.14 6.27
C ALA A 177 6.25 -9.20 6.63
N PRO A 178 6.41 -9.99 7.71
CA PRO A 178 5.32 -10.80 8.23
C PRO A 178 4.16 -9.90 8.75
N GLY A 179 2.93 -10.10 8.27
CA GLY A 179 1.80 -9.20 8.59
C GLY A 179 0.41 -9.82 8.42
N ASP A 180 -0.64 -9.00 8.60
CA ASP A 180 -2.04 -9.42 8.36
C ASP A 180 -2.32 -9.39 6.85
N ALA A 181 -2.73 -10.52 6.28
CA ALA A 181 -3.13 -10.61 4.88
C ALA A 181 -4.24 -9.61 4.51
N LEU A 182 -5.15 -9.33 5.45
CA LEU A 182 -6.31 -8.47 5.19
C LEU A 182 -5.93 -6.98 5.15
N TYR A 183 -4.75 -6.62 5.65
CA TYR A 183 -4.22 -5.26 5.53
C TYR A 183 -3.87 -4.93 4.08
N ASP A 184 -3.14 -5.80 3.36
CA ASP A 184 -2.79 -5.57 1.95
C ASP A 184 -4.04 -5.46 1.07
N LEU A 185 -5.05 -6.30 1.30
CA LEU A 185 -6.33 -6.22 0.57
C LEU A 185 -7.04 -4.91 0.84
N ALA A 186 -7.05 -4.45 2.10
CA ALA A 186 -7.66 -3.19 2.47
C ALA A 186 -6.93 -2.00 1.85
N VAL A 187 -5.60 -1.95 1.92
CA VAL A 187 -4.82 -0.85 1.33
C VAL A 187 -5.01 -0.79 -0.19
N LEU A 188 -4.99 -1.93 -0.88
CA LEU A 188 -5.16 -1.97 -2.33
C LEU A 188 -6.54 -1.48 -2.79
N THR A 189 -7.57 -1.75 -1.99
CA THR A 189 -8.97 -1.39 -2.30
C THR A 189 -9.41 -0.08 -1.64
N LEU A 190 -8.50 0.62 -0.96
CA LEU A 190 -8.79 1.92 -0.35
C LEU A 190 -9.17 2.92 -1.47
N GLY A 191 -10.35 3.52 -1.35
CA GLY A 191 -10.90 4.40 -2.39
C GLY A 191 -11.49 3.70 -3.62
N HIS A 192 -11.46 2.36 -3.65
CA HIS A 192 -11.96 1.50 -4.73
C HIS A 192 -12.76 0.33 -4.15
N GLU A 193 -13.61 0.61 -3.17
CA GLU A 193 -14.36 -0.40 -2.41
C GLU A 193 -15.27 -1.25 -3.31
N GLU A 194 -15.77 -0.67 -4.40
CA GLU A 194 -16.58 -1.33 -5.41
C GLU A 194 -15.83 -2.45 -6.15
N ARG A 195 -14.49 -2.44 -6.09
CA ARG A 195 -13.61 -3.46 -6.69
C ARG A 195 -13.23 -4.59 -5.75
N LEU A 196 -13.67 -4.53 -4.48
CA LEU A 196 -13.36 -5.58 -3.52
C LEU A 196 -13.87 -6.96 -3.98
N ASP A 197 -15.06 -7.03 -4.58
CA ASP A 197 -15.60 -8.29 -5.10
C ASP A 197 -14.79 -8.84 -6.29
N ASP A 198 -14.37 -7.95 -7.18
CA ASP A 198 -13.52 -8.31 -8.32
C ASP A 198 -12.16 -8.85 -7.83
N LEU A 199 -11.55 -8.19 -6.83
CA LEU A 199 -10.30 -8.63 -6.21
C LEU A 199 -10.45 -10.01 -5.53
N LEU A 200 -11.49 -10.17 -4.71
CA LEU A 200 -11.75 -11.41 -3.97
C LEU A 200 -12.09 -12.59 -4.87
N THR A 201 -12.57 -12.34 -6.09
CA THR A 201 -12.78 -13.38 -7.10
C THR A 201 -11.47 -14.14 -7.41
N GLY A 202 -10.33 -13.44 -7.45
CA GLY A 202 -9.03 -14.09 -7.64
C GLY A 202 -8.30 -14.44 -6.36
N TYR A 203 -8.47 -13.64 -5.30
CA TYR A 203 -7.81 -13.88 -4.01
C TYR A 203 -8.40 -15.11 -3.28
N GLY A 204 -9.71 -15.28 -3.31
CA GLY A 204 -10.43 -16.34 -2.61
C GLY A 204 -11.61 -15.80 -1.79
N THR A 205 -12.60 -16.67 -1.54
CA THR A 205 -13.87 -16.29 -0.93
C THR A 205 -13.92 -16.42 0.60
N ASP A 206 -12.95 -17.10 1.21
CA ASP A 206 -12.88 -17.29 2.67
C ASP A 206 -12.14 -16.10 3.33
N VAL A 207 -12.73 -14.91 3.19
CA VAL A 207 -12.16 -13.65 3.64
C VAL A 207 -13.17 -12.89 4.49
N ASP A 208 -12.74 -12.48 5.68
CA ASP A 208 -13.52 -11.65 6.57
C ASP A 208 -13.55 -10.20 6.05
N ARG A 209 -14.68 -9.81 5.46
CA ARG A 209 -14.88 -8.47 4.87
C ARG A 209 -15.05 -7.39 5.92
N ASP A 210 -15.52 -7.73 7.11
CA ASP A 210 -15.68 -6.75 8.18
C ASP A 210 -14.32 -6.35 8.75
N VAL A 211 -13.35 -7.27 8.73
CA VAL A 211 -11.95 -6.93 9.00
C VAL A 211 -11.37 -6.00 7.93
N ILE A 212 -11.61 -6.26 6.64
CA ILE A 212 -11.11 -5.37 5.57
C ILE A 212 -11.65 -3.95 5.79
N ARG A 213 -12.94 -3.83 6.13
CA ARG A 213 -13.56 -2.56 6.50
C ARG A 213 -12.92 -1.92 7.72
N ALA A 214 -12.62 -2.71 8.74
CA ALA A 214 -11.91 -2.24 9.92
C ALA A 214 -10.51 -1.71 9.58
N TRP A 215 -9.79 -2.39 8.68
CA TRP A 215 -8.50 -1.92 8.20
C TRP A 215 -8.60 -0.62 7.39
N TRP A 216 -9.63 -0.43 6.56
CA TRP A 216 -9.87 0.85 5.89
C TRP A 216 -10.02 2.01 6.89
N SER A 217 -10.82 1.83 7.95
CA SER A 217 -10.98 2.82 9.01
C SER A 217 -9.68 3.04 9.79
N LEU A 218 -9.04 1.96 10.24
CA LEU A 218 -7.82 2.01 11.05
C LEU A 218 -6.66 2.68 10.30
N ARG A 219 -6.40 2.28 9.06
CA ARG A 219 -5.34 2.87 8.22
C ARG A 219 -5.63 4.34 7.92
N SER A 220 -6.88 4.69 7.63
CA SER A 220 -7.24 6.09 7.37
C SER A 220 -7.02 6.96 8.61
N LEU A 221 -7.44 6.52 9.80
CA LEU A 221 -7.21 7.24 11.05
C LEU A 221 -5.72 7.41 11.38
N LEU A 222 -4.93 6.35 11.25
CA LEU A 222 -3.51 6.37 11.62
C LEU A 222 -2.64 7.23 10.69
N ALA A 223 -2.92 7.21 9.38
CA ALA A 223 -2.03 7.87 8.42
C ALA A 223 -2.36 9.35 8.17
N SER A 224 -3.57 9.79 8.51
CA SER A 224 -4.07 11.13 8.14
C SER A 224 -3.15 12.26 8.59
N ARG A 225 -2.65 12.20 9.82
CA ARG A 225 -1.70 13.20 10.33
C ARG A 225 -0.42 13.22 9.52
N TRP A 226 0.19 12.06 9.29
CA TRP A 226 1.43 11.93 8.52
C TRP A 226 1.24 12.49 7.11
N LEU A 227 0.14 12.15 6.44
CA LEU A 227 -0.18 12.64 5.09
C LEU A 227 -0.21 14.17 5.06
N ILE A 228 -0.91 14.80 6.01
CA ILE A 228 -0.99 16.26 6.12
C ILE A 228 0.38 16.88 6.36
N GLU A 229 1.15 16.34 7.30
CA GLU A 229 2.49 16.84 7.65
C GLU A 229 3.48 16.72 6.48
N HIS A 230 3.25 15.80 5.54
CA HIS A 230 4.10 15.57 4.35
C HIS A 230 3.50 16.13 3.05
N GLY A 231 2.44 16.95 3.14
CA GLY A 231 1.88 17.70 2.00
C GLY A 231 0.93 16.90 1.10
N PHE A 232 0.48 15.73 1.54
CA PHE A 232 -0.59 14.97 0.89
C PHE A 232 -1.96 15.41 1.41
N ASP A 233 -2.96 15.40 0.53
CA ASP A 233 -4.33 15.81 0.87
C ASP A 233 -5.24 14.59 1.12
N PRO A 234 -5.48 14.18 2.39
CA PRO A 234 -6.40 13.08 2.71
C PRO A 234 -7.87 13.41 2.41
N SER A 235 -8.19 14.67 2.09
CA SER A 235 -9.54 15.12 1.71
C SER A 235 -9.80 15.08 0.22
N ALA A 236 -8.78 14.78 -0.59
CA ALA A 236 -8.95 14.57 -2.02
C ALA A 236 -9.96 13.42 -2.29
N PRO A 237 -10.68 13.45 -3.43
CA PRO A 237 -11.69 12.44 -3.73
C PRO A 237 -11.16 11.02 -3.55
N GLY A 238 -11.92 10.15 -2.90
CA GLY A 238 -11.55 8.73 -2.72
C GLY A 238 -10.37 8.46 -1.77
N CYS A 239 -9.75 9.48 -1.17
CA CYS A 239 -8.72 9.32 -0.15
C CYS A 239 -9.31 9.01 1.24
N GLU A 240 -8.45 8.98 2.26
CA GLU A 240 -8.75 8.58 3.63
C GLU A 240 -10.02 9.20 4.20
N PHE A 241 -10.27 10.51 4.00
CA PHE A 241 -11.44 11.14 4.61
C PHE A 241 -12.75 10.76 3.92
N ASP A 242 -12.75 10.51 2.62
CA ASP A 242 -13.94 9.98 1.93
C ASP A 242 -14.22 8.54 2.35
N VAL A 243 -13.18 7.73 2.54
CA VAL A 243 -13.27 6.38 3.08
C VAL A 243 -13.82 6.37 4.51
N LEU A 244 -13.41 7.32 5.37
CA LEU A 244 -13.98 7.44 6.71
C LEU A 244 -15.45 7.86 6.66
N ARG A 245 -15.83 8.79 5.78
CA ARG A 245 -17.22 9.27 5.62
C ARG A 245 -18.15 8.19 5.04
N SER A 246 -17.64 7.27 4.21
CA SER A 246 -18.43 6.15 3.68
C SER A 246 -18.89 5.16 4.76
N ARG A 247 -18.37 5.30 5.99
CA ARG A 247 -18.64 4.45 7.16
C ARG A 247 -19.57 5.06 8.20
N MET A 248 -20.04 6.28 7.99
CA MET A 248 -21.08 6.89 8.83
C MET A 248 -22.44 6.23 8.65
#